data_AF-A0AAF0ZAY5-F1
#
_entry.id   AF-A0AAF0ZAY5-F1
#
_cell.length_a   1.000
_cell.length_b   1.000
_cell.length_c   1.000
_cell.angle_alpha   90.00
_cell.angle_beta   90.00
_cell.angle_gamma   90.00
#
_symmetry.space_group_name_H-M   'P 1'
#
loop_
_entity.id
_entity.type
_entity.pdbx_description
1 polymer ?
#
loop_
_entity_poly.entity_id
_entity_poly.type
_entity_poly.pdbx_seq_one_letter_code
_entity_poly.pdbx_strand_id
1 'polypeptide(L)'
;METTTDGHQPVAAHLWNFAREHDRLRSAADQLDAFLRELMDEATIKVYRIDSRAKSLDSYQQKSERIKDGRPKYSSPADQIEDCIAARIIVFTNEARDRACERVREIADGCVQHNPGVLKSNGYDSEHFTIPQIASSTPQLAGKTDLVWFLDSRPALEIQVRTVAGHAWAEYEHDIRYKHSGYGDLPLSVREKVDQLFTEAGGLRKNFDTTFGEIQQLLESSDGTEDPGSGGAELNEAESTDTQVEIDSASLLGFLEAQYPDALPTRDGTLAWLVRILEAVGFSTINEIEASLSNIDSEHVASLMDYQFEPTTARRLDDDLLAALGERYIALTGPGLGRGGRDRTQLLEWRLRRVRKKIFIYEVTGDPRLEDKHLSAARTFREVARLVAEELGLSDAVITGAVSLTEEGLNPSARARKVSTSDGDLWVATNLNRSEAERLIEQLLGVLTSVHITVRRAGETLFESPASASGERVSELLDEF
;
A
#
# COMPACT_ATOMS: atom_id res chain seq x y z
N MET A 1 -25.53 -59.92 13.68
CA MET A 1 -24.83 -58.68 14.10
C MET A 1 -24.21 -58.10 12.84
N GLU A 2 -24.97 -57.26 12.14
CA GLU A 2 -24.44 -56.44 11.05
C GLU A 2 -23.72 -55.26 11.68
N THR A 3 -22.40 -55.25 11.60
CA THR A 3 -21.59 -54.08 11.92
C THR A 3 -21.67 -53.13 10.72
N THR A 4 -22.54 -52.12 10.82
CA THR A 4 -22.48 -50.91 10.01
C THR A 4 -21.15 -50.21 10.28
N THR A 5 -20.16 -50.45 9.42
CA THR A 5 -18.97 -49.59 9.32
C THR A 5 -19.42 -48.25 8.76
N ASP A 6 -19.54 -47.29 9.66
CA ASP A 6 -19.80 -45.88 9.37
C ASP A 6 -18.65 -45.33 8.50
N GLY A 7 -18.87 -45.29 7.20
CA GLY A 7 -17.86 -44.98 6.18
C GLY A 7 -17.60 -43.49 6.04
N HIS A 8 -17.15 -42.83 7.11
CA HIS A 8 -16.65 -41.47 7.02
C HIS A 8 -15.27 -41.48 6.35
N GLN A 9 -15.22 -41.20 5.05
CA GLN A 9 -13.95 -40.90 4.39
C GLN A 9 -13.36 -39.62 5.02
N PRO A 10 -12.11 -39.65 5.52
CA PRO A 10 -11.50 -38.47 6.10
C PRO A 10 -11.32 -37.40 5.01
N VAL A 11 -11.92 -36.23 5.22
CA VAL A 11 -11.74 -35.07 4.35
C VAL A 11 -10.29 -34.63 4.43
N ALA A 12 -9.67 -34.36 3.27
CA ALA A 12 -8.28 -33.90 3.23
C ALA A 12 -8.14 -32.59 4.01
N ALA A 13 -7.11 -32.49 4.88
CA ALA A 13 -6.95 -31.37 5.80
C ALA A 13 -6.94 -29.99 5.11
N HIS A 14 -6.37 -29.91 3.91
CA HIS A 14 -6.35 -28.66 3.13
C HIS A 14 -7.76 -28.19 2.72
N LEU A 15 -8.68 -29.11 2.40
CA LEU A 15 -10.08 -28.78 2.08
C LEU A 15 -10.83 -28.31 3.32
N TRP A 16 -10.62 -28.98 4.45
CA TRP A 16 -11.25 -28.62 5.72
C TRP A 16 -10.80 -27.24 6.20
N ASN A 17 -9.49 -26.96 6.16
CA ASN A 17 -8.93 -25.65 6.50
C ASN A 17 -9.45 -24.56 5.55
N PHE A 18 -9.47 -24.82 4.24
CA PHE A 18 -10.00 -23.88 3.26
C PHE A 18 -11.47 -23.56 3.51
N ALA A 19 -12.30 -24.56 3.81
CA ALA A 19 -13.70 -24.37 4.13
C ALA A 19 -13.90 -23.55 5.41
N ARG A 20 -13.13 -23.84 6.46
CA ARG A 20 -13.18 -23.12 7.76
C ARG A 20 -12.77 -21.65 7.64
N GLU A 21 -11.84 -21.35 6.74
CA GLU A 21 -11.30 -20.01 6.53
C GLU A 21 -12.06 -19.22 5.44
N HIS A 22 -13.07 -19.81 4.81
CA HIS A 22 -13.71 -19.23 3.61
C HIS A 22 -14.32 -17.85 3.85
N ASP A 23 -14.96 -17.64 5.00
CA ASP A 23 -15.51 -16.33 5.38
C ASP A 23 -14.43 -15.25 5.47
N ARG A 24 -13.27 -15.62 6.03
CA ARG A 24 -12.13 -14.71 6.13
C ARG A 24 -11.47 -14.47 4.77
N LEU A 25 -11.42 -15.49 3.90
CA LEU A 25 -10.98 -15.32 2.51
C LEU A 25 -11.91 -14.36 1.73
N ARG A 26 -13.23 -14.40 1.96
CA ARG A 26 -14.17 -13.44 1.37
C ARG A 26 -13.90 -12.02 1.86
N SER A 27 -13.76 -11.83 3.17
CA SER A 27 -13.38 -10.53 3.75
C SER A 27 -12.06 -10.00 3.18
N ALA A 28 -11.04 -10.85 3.04
CA ALA A 28 -9.77 -10.50 2.43
C ALA A 28 -9.93 -10.10 0.95
N ALA A 29 -10.82 -10.76 0.20
CA ALA A 29 -11.12 -10.39 -1.19
C ALA A 29 -11.82 -9.03 -1.29
N ASP A 30 -12.76 -8.72 -0.38
CA ASP A 30 -13.41 -7.41 -0.30
C ASP A 30 -12.39 -6.31 0.05
N GLN A 31 -11.46 -6.61 0.96
CA GLN A 31 -10.36 -5.72 1.29
C GLN A 31 -9.39 -5.53 0.12
N LEU A 32 -9.16 -6.56 -0.70
CA LEU A 32 -8.38 -6.43 -1.95
C LEU A 32 -9.09 -5.54 -2.98
N ASP A 33 -10.40 -5.71 -3.17
CA ASP A 33 -11.18 -4.80 -4.04
C ASP A 33 -11.04 -3.35 -3.57
N ALA A 34 -11.19 -3.13 -2.28
CA ALA A 34 -11.00 -1.82 -1.67
C ALA A 34 -9.58 -1.26 -1.93
N PHE A 35 -8.56 -2.07 -1.65
CA PHE A 35 -7.17 -1.71 -1.84
C PHE A 35 -6.88 -1.27 -3.28
N LEU A 36 -7.31 -2.07 -4.26
CA LEU A 36 -7.05 -1.79 -5.67
C LEU A 36 -7.80 -0.54 -6.14
N ARG A 37 -9.02 -0.29 -5.66
CA ARG A 37 -9.73 0.96 -5.97
C ARG A 37 -8.98 2.18 -5.45
N GLU A 38 -8.51 2.15 -4.20
CA GLU A 38 -7.71 3.24 -3.63
C GLU A 38 -6.43 3.47 -4.44
N LEU A 39 -5.73 2.39 -4.81
CA LEU A 39 -4.51 2.43 -5.60
C LEU A 39 -4.72 3.05 -7.01
N MET A 40 -5.81 2.68 -7.69
CA MET A 40 -6.12 3.19 -9.03
C MET A 40 -6.62 4.63 -8.99
N ASP A 41 -7.43 4.98 -8.00
CA ASP A 41 -7.96 6.33 -7.81
C ASP A 41 -6.84 7.34 -7.56
N GLU A 42 -5.84 6.99 -6.74
CA GLU A 42 -4.67 7.84 -6.48
C GLU A 42 -3.84 8.09 -7.73
N ALA A 43 -3.70 7.06 -8.58
CA ALA A 43 -3.03 7.17 -9.87
C ALA A 43 -3.90 7.84 -10.95
N THR A 44 -5.12 8.28 -10.59
CA THR A 44 -6.12 8.85 -11.49
C THR A 44 -6.48 7.90 -12.64
N ILE A 45 -6.35 6.59 -12.48
CA ILE A 45 -6.62 5.64 -13.57
C ILE A 45 -8.13 5.36 -13.62
N LYS A 46 -8.74 5.64 -14.77
CA LYS A 46 -10.18 5.39 -14.97
C LYS A 46 -10.42 3.90 -15.15
N VAL A 47 -10.92 3.28 -14.09
CA VAL A 47 -11.31 1.86 -14.09
C VAL A 47 -12.80 1.74 -14.41
N TYR A 48 -13.16 0.87 -15.35
CA TYR A 48 -14.57 0.51 -15.59
C TYR A 48 -15.10 -0.29 -14.41
N ARG A 49 -14.33 -1.29 -13.98
CA ARG A 49 -14.70 -2.18 -12.88
C ARG A 49 -13.49 -2.86 -12.26
N ILE A 50 -13.52 -3.00 -10.94
CA ILE A 50 -12.68 -3.94 -10.19
C ILE A 50 -13.61 -5.02 -9.65
N ASP A 51 -13.22 -6.28 -9.83
CA ASP A 51 -13.90 -7.45 -9.26
C ASP A 51 -12.88 -8.33 -8.54
N SER A 52 -12.95 -8.37 -7.22
CA SER A 52 -12.18 -9.31 -6.39
C SER A 52 -13.06 -10.44 -5.90
N ARG A 53 -12.50 -11.65 -5.80
CA ARG A 53 -13.23 -12.80 -5.27
C ARG A 53 -12.31 -13.81 -4.57
N ALA A 54 -12.85 -14.44 -3.54
CA ALA A 54 -12.32 -15.70 -3.02
C ALA A 54 -12.80 -16.87 -3.89
N LYS A 55 -11.92 -17.85 -4.14
CA LYS A 55 -12.28 -19.08 -4.84
C LYS A 55 -13.33 -19.87 -4.02
N SER A 56 -14.29 -20.51 -4.69
CA SER A 56 -15.26 -21.39 -4.01
C SER A 56 -14.61 -22.71 -3.59
N LEU A 57 -15.16 -23.38 -2.58
CA LEU A 57 -14.67 -24.68 -2.11
C LEU A 57 -14.65 -25.72 -3.25
N ASP A 58 -15.73 -25.81 -4.03
CA ASP A 58 -15.81 -26.74 -5.17
C ASP A 58 -14.72 -26.49 -6.22
N SER A 59 -14.48 -25.21 -6.55
CA SER A 59 -13.43 -24.83 -7.50
C SER A 59 -12.04 -25.10 -6.94
N TYR A 60 -11.85 -24.92 -5.63
CA TYR A 60 -10.59 -25.22 -4.95
C TYR A 60 -10.31 -26.72 -4.95
N GLN A 61 -11.31 -27.54 -4.62
CA GLN A 61 -11.22 -29.00 -4.67
C GLN A 61 -10.90 -29.50 -6.09
N GLN A 62 -11.67 -29.07 -7.09
CA GLN A 62 -11.40 -29.43 -8.49
C GLN A 62 -10.00 -29.00 -8.94
N LYS A 63 -9.46 -27.91 -8.38
CA LYS A 63 -8.11 -27.43 -8.71
C LYS A 63 -7.04 -28.24 -7.98
N SER A 64 -7.24 -28.59 -6.71
CA SER A 64 -6.28 -29.38 -5.91
C SER A 64 -6.15 -30.81 -6.42
N GLU A 65 -7.21 -31.38 -6.98
CA GLU A 65 -7.25 -32.74 -7.54
C GLU A 65 -6.75 -32.82 -9.01
N ARG A 66 -6.36 -31.70 -9.64
CA ARG A 66 -5.91 -31.72 -11.04
C ARG A 66 -4.71 -32.62 -11.24
N ILE A 67 -4.77 -33.44 -12.28
CA ILE A 67 -3.66 -34.28 -12.73
C ILE A 67 -3.02 -33.62 -13.95
N LYS A 68 -1.68 -33.54 -13.98
CA LYS A 68 -0.89 -33.11 -15.13
C LYS A 68 0.20 -34.16 -15.37
N ASP A 69 0.32 -34.61 -16.61
CA ASP A 69 1.31 -35.62 -17.02
C ASP A 69 1.29 -36.90 -16.15
N GLY A 70 0.07 -37.34 -15.77
CA GLY A 70 -0.15 -38.55 -14.98
C GLY A 70 0.15 -38.43 -13.48
N ARG A 71 0.45 -37.22 -12.97
CA ARG A 71 0.74 -36.95 -11.56
C ARG A 71 -0.13 -35.82 -11.03
N PRO A 72 -0.39 -35.74 -9.70
CA PRO A 72 -1.04 -34.56 -9.12
C PRO A 72 -0.28 -33.29 -9.54
N LYS A 73 -0.99 -32.32 -10.09
CA LYS A 73 -0.44 -31.02 -10.47
C LYS A 73 0.09 -30.28 -9.24
N TYR A 74 -0.58 -30.47 -8.11
CA TYR A 74 -0.24 -29.87 -6.83
C TYR A 74 0.02 -30.98 -5.80
N SER A 75 1.26 -31.09 -5.33
CA SER A 75 1.65 -32.02 -4.27
C SER A 75 1.29 -31.49 -2.88
N SER A 76 1.31 -30.16 -2.70
CA SER A 76 0.76 -29.47 -1.53
C SER A 76 -0.18 -28.35 -2.00
N PRO A 77 -1.48 -28.64 -2.18
CA PRO A 77 -2.43 -27.65 -2.68
C PRO A 77 -2.57 -26.39 -1.82
N ALA A 78 -2.31 -26.49 -0.51
CA ALA A 78 -2.36 -25.34 0.40
C ALA A 78 -1.26 -24.32 0.09
N ASP A 79 -0.07 -24.79 -0.31
CA ASP A 79 1.13 -23.98 -0.49
C ASP A 79 1.42 -23.66 -1.96
N GLN A 80 0.70 -24.27 -2.91
CA GLN A 80 0.97 -24.16 -4.35
C GLN A 80 -0.18 -23.54 -5.16
N ILE A 81 -1.37 -23.38 -4.58
CA ILE A 81 -2.49 -22.74 -5.27
C ILE A 81 -2.46 -21.23 -4.98
N GLU A 82 -2.00 -20.48 -5.98
CA GLU A 82 -1.72 -19.04 -5.92
C GLU A 82 -2.93 -18.12 -6.14
N ASP A 83 -4.08 -18.67 -6.55
CA ASP A 83 -5.26 -17.87 -6.91
C ASP A 83 -6.43 -18.12 -5.94
N CYS A 84 -6.12 -18.42 -4.67
CA CYS A 84 -7.14 -18.56 -3.62
C CYS A 84 -7.99 -17.29 -3.47
N ILE A 85 -7.36 -16.13 -3.66
CA ILE A 85 -8.01 -14.85 -3.94
C ILE A 85 -7.49 -14.34 -5.28
N ALA A 86 -8.39 -13.80 -6.08
CA ALA A 86 -8.04 -13.17 -7.35
C ALA A 86 -8.84 -11.90 -7.58
N ALA A 87 -8.24 -10.91 -8.24
CA ALA A 87 -8.87 -9.67 -8.66
C ALA A 87 -8.74 -9.43 -10.15
N ARG A 88 -9.73 -8.74 -10.72
CA ARG A 88 -9.71 -8.26 -12.11
C ARG A 88 -9.86 -6.76 -12.12
N ILE A 89 -8.90 -6.08 -12.74
CA ILE A 89 -8.95 -4.64 -13.02
C ILE A 89 -9.32 -4.49 -14.50
N ILE A 90 -10.49 -3.92 -14.76
CA ILE A 90 -11.03 -3.74 -16.11
C ILE A 90 -11.02 -2.26 -16.45
N VAL A 91 -10.27 -1.89 -17.48
CA VAL A 91 -10.08 -0.50 -17.95
C VAL A 91 -10.58 -0.34 -19.38
N PHE A 92 -10.69 0.90 -19.86
CA PHE A 92 -11.19 1.16 -21.21
C PHE A 92 -10.13 1.02 -22.30
N THR A 93 -8.89 1.45 -22.04
CA THR A 93 -7.84 1.57 -23.05
C THR A 93 -6.59 0.77 -22.69
N ASN A 94 -5.77 0.46 -23.68
CA ASN A 94 -4.48 -0.19 -23.47
C ASN A 94 -3.53 0.68 -22.63
N GLU A 95 -3.54 2.00 -22.84
CA GLU A 95 -2.73 2.92 -22.03
C GLU A 95 -3.13 2.87 -20.54
N ALA A 96 -4.45 2.92 -20.24
CA ALA A 96 -4.92 2.77 -18.88
C ALA A 96 -4.56 1.39 -18.28
N ARG A 97 -4.51 0.34 -19.11
CA ARG A 97 -4.10 -1.01 -18.70
C ARG A 97 -2.63 -1.01 -18.34
N ASP A 98 -1.79 -0.42 -19.18
CA ASP A 98 -0.34 -0.39 -19.00
C ASP A 98 0.01 0.43 -17.74
N ARG A 99 -0.63 1.58 -17.53
CA ARG A 99 -0.55 2.35 -16.27
C ARG A 99 -1.00 1.53 -15.06
N ALA A 100 -2.12 0.81 -15.15
CA ALA A 100 -2.60 -0.03 -14.05
C ALA A 100 -1.62 -1.17 -13.74
N CYS A 101 -0.99 -1.75 -14.76
CA CYS A 101 0.06 -2.76 -14.61
C CYS A 101 1.30 -2.20 -13.90
N GLU A 102 1.70 -0.96 -14.21
CA GLU A 102 2.78 -0.26 -13.50
C GLU A 102 2.42 -0.10 -12.01
N ARG A 103 1.22 0.42 -11.70
CA ARG A 103 0.72 0.54 -10.32
C ARG A 103 0.79 -0.74 -9.53
N VAL A 104 0.37 -1.85 -10.15
CA VAL A 104 0.38 -3.16 -9.50
C VAL A 104 1.81 -3.66 -9.28
N ARG A 105 2.72 -3.43 -10.24
CA ARG A 105 4.11 -3.87 -10.14
C ARG A 105 4.86 -3.16 -9.01
N GLU A 106 4.58 -1.89 -8.79
CA GLU A 106 5.31 -1.04 -7.85
C GLU A 106 5.03 -1.39 -6.38
N ILE A 107 3.82 -1.85 -6.08
CA ILE A 107 3.44 -2.29 -4.74
C ILE A 107 3.80 -3.76 -4.47
N ALA A 108 4.10 -4.53 -5.51
CA ALA A 108 4.20 -5.97 -5.41
C ALA A 108 5.64 -6.40 -5.18
N ASP A 109 5.89 -7.05 -4.06
CA ASP A 109 7.21 -7.62 -3.75
C ASP A 109 7.28 -9.05 -4.30
N GLY A 110 8.27 -9.32 -5.15
CA GLY A 110 8.50 -10.64 -5.76
C GLY A 110 7.45 -11.11 -6.77
N CYS A 111 6.72 -10.21 -7.44
CA CYS A 111 5.66 -10.63 -8.36
C CYS A 111 6.17 -11.32 -9.64
N VAL A 112 5.36 -12.22 -10.18
CA VAL A 112 5.56 -12.80 -11.52
C VAL A 112 4.47 -12.27 -12.44
N GLN A 113 4.88 -11.61 -13.53
CA GLN A 113 3.98 -11.11 -14.56
C GLN A 113 4.06 -11.95 -15.83
N HIS A 114 2.91 -12.28 -16.41
CA HIS A 114 2.84 -12.88 -17.75
C HIS A 114 1.51 -12.60 -18.44
N ASN A 115 1.50 -12.68 -19.77
CA ASN A 115 0.27 -12.62 -20.57
C ASN A 115 0.06 -13.96 -21.29
N PRO A 116 -0.88 -14.82 -20.83
CA PRO A 116 -1.14 -16.12 -21.47
C PRO A 116 -1.53 -16.04 -22.96
N GLY A 117 -2.00 -14.88 -23.42
CA GLY A 117 -2.41 -14.65 -24.80
C GLY A 117 -1.27 -14.73 -25.80
N VAL A 118 -0.07 -14.32 -25.38
CA VAL A 118 1.14 -14.34 -26.20
C VAL A 118 1.48 -15.75 -26.66
N LEU A 119 1.25 -16.76 -25.82
CA LEU A 119 1.52 -18.17 -26.14
C LEU A 119 0.40 -18.84 -26.93
N LYS A 120 -0.85 -18.39 -26.74
CA LYS A 120 -2.04 -19.05 -27.30
C LYS A 120 -2.39 -18.57 -28.70
N SER A 121 -1.98 -17.36 -29.09
CA SER A 121 -2.28 -16.75 -30.40
C SER A 121 -3.77 -16.75 -30.78
N ASN A 122 -4.67 -16.90 -29.80
CA ASN A 122 -6.10 -17.13 -30.01
C ASN A 122 -6.95 -15.87 -29.84
N GLY A 123 -6.33 -14.71 -29.56
CA GLY A 123 -7.02 -13.45 -29.30
C GLY A 123 -7.13 -13.03 -27.84
N TYR A 124 -6.84 -13.95 -26.90
CA TYR A 124 -6.79 -13.68 -25.47
C TYR A 124 -5.76 -12.59 -25.15
N ASP A 125 -6.10 -11.70 -24.22
CA ASP A 125 -5.23 -10.60 -23.83
C ASP A 125 -5.55 -10.16 -22.40
N SER A 126 -4.61 -10.45 -21.51
CA SER A 126 -4.70 -10.14 -20.10
C SER A 126 -3.32 -10.22 -19.48
N GLU A 127 -2.93 -9.18 -18.77
CA GLU A 127 -1.75 -9.22 -17.91
C GLU A 127 -2.12 -9.92 -16.60
N HIS A 128 -1.36 -10.94 -16.21
CA HIS A 128 -1.56 -11.72 -14.99
C HIS A 128 -0.38 -11.50 -14.07
N PHE A 129 -0.66 -11.05 -12.87
CA PHE A 129 0.30 -10.90 -11.79
C PHE A 129 0.01 -11.94 -10.72
N THR A 130 0.99 -12.81 -10.45
CA THR A 130 1.05 -13.60 -9.22
C THR A 130 1.83 -12.79 -8.21
N ILE A 131 1.20 -12.40 -7.10
CA ILE A 131 1.75 -11.48 -6.11
C ILE A 131 1.87 -12.21 -4.78
N PRO A 132 3.09 -12.60 -4.35
CA PRO A 132 3.29 -13.26 -3.07
C PRO A 132 3.14 -12.28 -1.91
N GLN A 133 3.61 -11.04 -2.07
CA GLN A 133 3.56 -10.00 -1.03
C GLN A 133 3.24 -8.62 -1.60
N ILE A 134 2.63 -7.78 -0.77
CA ILE A 134 2.47 -6.34 -1.02
C ILE A 134 3.43 -5.63 -0.07
N ALA A 135 4.19 -4.66 -0.57
CA ALA A 135 5.17 -3.92 0.21
C ALA A 135 4.54 -3.36 1.50
N SER A 136 5.16 -3.63 2.65
CA SER A 136 4.64 -3.19 3.96
C SER A 136 4.59 -1.66 4.11
N SER A 137 5.34 -0.94 3.28
CA SER A 137 5.32 0.52 3.18
C SER A 137 4.08 1.06 2.46
N THR A 138 3.27 0.22 1.81
CA THR A 138 2.09 0.62 1.05
C THR A 138 0.95 1.13 1.95
N PRO A 139 0.64 2.44 1.94
CA PRO A 139 -0.37 3.07 2.81
C PRO A 139 -1.73 2.39 2.79
N GLN A 140 -2.16 1.99 1.59
CA GLN A 140 -3.49 1.50 1.29
C GLN A 140 -3.74 0.13 1.96
N LEU A 141 -2.69 -0.56 2.42
CA LEU A 141 -2.82 -1.80 3.17
C LEU A 141 -3.26 -1.55 4.64
N ALA A 142 -3.14 -0.31 5.13
CA ALA A 142 -3.54 0.04 6.49
C ALA A 142 -5.03 -0.29 6.74
N GLY A 143 -5.25 -1.11 7.78
CA GLY A 143 -6.58 -1.55 8.20
C GLY A 143 -7.21 -2.68 7.41
N LYS A 144 -6.46 -3.27 6.47
CA LYS A 144 -6.89 -4.43 5.69
C LYS A 144 -6.34 -5.71 6.32
N THR A 145 -6.77 -5.97 7.56
CA THR A 145 -6.20 -7.04 8.41
C THR A 145 -6.41 -8.45 7.87
N ASP A 146 -7.49 -8.70 7.13
CA ASP A 146 -7.72 -10.02 6.53
C ASP A 146 -6.93 -10.18 5.23
N LEU A 147 -6.73 -9.10 4.47
CA LEU A 147 -5.82 -9.12 3.32
C LEU A 147 -4.37 -9.35 3.78
N VAL A 148 -3.93 -8.69 4.84
CA VAL A 148 -2.60 -8.93 5.45
C VAL A 148 -2.48 -10.38 5.90
N TRP A 149 -3.46 -10.89 6.66
CA TRP A 149 -3.48 -12.30 7.06
C TRP A 149 -3.41 -13.25 5.86
N PHE A 150 -4.11 -12.94 4.77
CA PHE A 150 -4.07 -13.76 3.56
C PHE A 150 -2.65 -13.80 2.97
N LEU A 151 -2.01 -12.64 2.82
CA LEU A 151 -0.63 -12.53 2.31
C LEU A 151 0.37 -13.28 3.20
N ASP A 152 0.15 -13.32 4.52
CA ASP A 152 1.02 -14.05 5.45
C ASP A 152 0.77 -15.57 5.45
N SER A 153 -0.42 -16.02 5.04
CA SER A 153 -0.86 -17.41 5.18
C SER A 153 -1.00 -18.19 3.89
N ARG A 154 -0.89 -17.53 2.73
CA ARG A 154 -1.08 -18.10 1.39
C ARG A 154 0.08 -17.74 0.48
N PRO A 155 0.39 -18.58 -0.53
CA PRO A 155 1.58 -18.38 -1.35
C PRO A 155 1.54 -17.11 -2.20
N ALA A 156 0.35 -16.71 -2.67
CA ALA A 156 0.13 -15.50 -3.44
C ALA A 156 -1.37 -15.19 -3.60
N LEU A 157 -1.65 -13.99 -4.14
CA LEU A 157 -2.90 -13.65 -4.83
C LEU A 157 -2.66 -13.44 -6.33
N GLU A 158 -3.73 -13.47 -7.11
CA GLU A 158 -3.69 -13.22 -8.56
C GLU A 158 -4.38 -11.89 -8.91
N ILE A 159 -3.72 -10.99 -9.63
CA ILE A 159 -4.34 -9.79 -10.21
C ILE A 159 -4.28 -9.89 -11.73
N GLN A 160 -5.44 -9.72 -12.37
CA GLN A 160 -5.55 -9.68 -13.83
C GLN A 160 -5.94 -8.29 -14.29
N VAL A 161 -5.19 -7.72 -15.23
CA VAL A 161 -5.50 -6.41 -15.81
C VAL A 161 -5.89 -6.58 -17.27
N ARG A 162 -7.08 -6.08 -17.65
CA ARG A 162 -7.66 -6.23 -18.99
C ARG A 162 -8.38 -4.97 -19.45
N THR A 163 -8.51 -4.79 -20.77
CA THR A 163 -9.47 -3.84 -21.32
C THR A 163 -10.90 -4.41 -21.23
N VAL A 164 -11.92 -3.54 -21.36
CA VAL A 164 -13.33 -3.96 -21.45
C VAL A 164 -13.53 -4.98 -22.59
N ALA A 165 -12.92 -4.73 -23.76
CA ALA A 165 -13.02 -5.64 -24.89
C ALA A 165 -12.32 -6.99 -24.61
N GLY A 166 -11.13 -6.96 -24.00
CA GLY A 166 -10.42 -8.16 -23.55
C GLY A 166 -11.19 -8.96 -22.50
N HIS A 167 -11.86 -8.28 -21.58
CA HIS A 167 -12.73 -8.91 -20.59
C HIS A 167 -13.92 -9.61 -21.26
N ALA A 168 -14.67 -8.90 -22.10
CA ALA A 168 -15.85 -9.44 -22.77
C ALA A 168 -15.51 -10.66 -23.65
N TRP A 169 -14.42 -10.59 -24.41
CA TRP A 169 -13.95 -11.71 -25.23
C TRP A 169 -13.62 -12.94 -24.37
N ALA A 170 -12.86 -12.73 -23.28
CA ALA A 170 -12.38 -13.82 -22.45
C ALA A 170 -13.48 -14.49 -21.60
N GLU A 171 -14.47 -13.74 -21.12
CA GLU A 171 -15.62 -14.33 -20.42
C GLU A 171 -16.46 -15.18 -21.37
N TYR A 172 -16.70 -14.73 -22.61
CA TYR A 172 -17.43 -15.51 -23.59
C TYR A 172 -16.67 -16.79 -23.99
N GLU A 173 -15.36 -16.69 -24.23
CA GLU A 173 -14.52 -17.85 -24.53
C GLU A 173 -14.51 -18.86 -23.37
N HIS A 174 -14.36 -18.39 -22.15
CA HIS A 174 -14.36 -19.24 -20.97
C HIS A 174 -15.71 -19.94 -20.77
N ASP A 175 -16.82 -19.23 -20.93
CA ASP A 175 -18.16 -19.82 -20.80
C ASP A 175 -18.43 -20.90 -21.87
N ILE A 176 -18.00 -20.68 -23.11
CA ILE A 176 -18.12 -21.69 -24.17
C ILE A 176 -17.25 -22.92 -23.84
N ARG A 177 -16.03 -22.73 -23.36
CA ARG A 177 -15.12 -23.86 -23.07
C ARG A 177 -15.43 -24.62 -21.78
N TYR A 178 -16.02 -23.96 -20.77
CA TYR A 178 -16.17 -24.54 -19.43
C TYR A 178 -17.61 -24.90 -19.06
N LYS A 179 -18.63 -24.15 -19.51
CA LYS A 179 -20.04 -24.44 -19.20
C LYS A 179 -20.71 -25.36 -20.22
N HIS A 180 -20.18 -25.45 -21.44
CA HIS A 180 -20.64 -26.46 -22.37
C HIS A 180 -19.90 -27.75 -22.07
N SER A 181 -20.51 -28.59 -21.23
CA SER A 181 -20.17 -30.02 -21.15
C SER A 181 -20.09 -30.68 -22.54
N GLY A 182 -20.67 -30.07 -23.56
CA GLY A 182 -20.58 -30.48 -24.95
C GLY A 182 -19.41 -29.92 -25.79
N TYR A 183 -18.59 -28.93 -25.38
CA TYR A 183 -17.52 -28.42 -26.28
C TYR A 183 -16.56 -29.55 -26.67
N GLY A 184 -16.15 -30.38 -25.70
CA GLY A 184 -15.30 -31.55 -25.95
C GLY A 184 -15.98 -32.63 -26.81
N ASP A 185 -17.31 -32.71 -26.75
CA ASP A 185 -18.14 -33.68 -27.48
C ASP A 185 -18.50 -33.20 -28.91
N LEU A 186 -18.20 -31.95 -29.25
CA LEU A 186 -18.45 -31.42 -30.59
C LEU A 186 -17.58 -32.13 -31.64
N PRO A 187 -18.12 -32.35 -32.86
CA PRO A 187 -17.31 -32.80 -34.00
C PRO A 187 -16.08 -31.92 -34.19
N LEU A 188 -14.95 -32.52 -34.57
CA LEU A 188 -13.67 -31.80 -34.72
C LEU A 188 -13.81 -30.57 -35.63
N SER A 189 -14.50 -30.70 -36.76
CA SER A 189 -14.73 -29.59 -37.70
C SER A 189 -15.51 -28.42 -37.10
N VAL A 190 -16.42 -28.68 -36.15
CA VAL A 190 -17.16 -27.63 -35.45
C VAL A 190 -16.26 -26.94 -34.44
N ARG A 191 -15.44 -27.70 -33.69
CA ARG A 191 -14.47 -27.13 -32.73
C ARG A 191 -13.44 -26.25 -33.44
N GLU A 192 -12.88 -26.72 -34.53
CA GLU A 192 -11.94 -25.94 -35.36
C GLU A 192 -12.59 -24.65 -35.87
N LYS A 193 -13.86 -24.70 -36.30
CA LYS A 193 -14.57 -23.51 -36.73
C LYS A 193 -14.81 -22.53 -35.57
N VAL A 194 -15.14 -23.02 -34.39
CA VAL A 194 -15.30 -22.19 -33.19
C VAL A 194 -13.97 -21.53 -32.80
N ASP A 195 -12.88 -22.28 -32.79
CA ASP A 195 -11.54 -21.76 -32.49
C ASP A 195 -11.10 -20.69 -33.52
N GLN A 196 -11.42 -20.89 -34.80
CA GLN A 196 -11.21 -19.87 -35.85
C GLN A 196 -12.01 -18.59 -35.54
N LEU A 197 -13.31 -18.70 -35.23
CA LEU A 197 -14.16 -17.55 -34.94
C LEU A 197 -13.69 -16.78 -33.68
N PHE A 198 -13.20 -17.49 -32.66
CA PHE A 198 -12.59 -16.84 -31.50
C PHE A 198 -11.33 -16.06 -31.86
N THR A 199 -10.50 -16.60 -32.76
CA THR A 199 -9.32 -15.91 -33.27
C THR A 199 -9.69 -14.65 -34.04
N GLU A 200 -10.70 -14.73 -34.92
CA GLU A 200 -11.24 -13.58 -35.67
C GLU A 200 -11.82 -12.51 -34.72
N ALA A 201 -12.63 -12.91 -33.74
CA ALA A 201 -13.15 -12.03 -32.70
C ALA A 201 -12.03 -11.37 -31.88
N GLY A 202 -10.91 -12.08 -31.68
CA GLY A 202 -9.71 -11.55 -31.06
C GLY A 202 -9.06 -10.42 -31.87
N GLY A 203 -9.10 -10.50 -33.20
CA GLY A 203 -8.67 -9.43 -34.10
C GLY A 203 -9.57 -8.20 -34.01
N LEU A 204 -10.89 -8.39 -34.01
CA LEU A 204 -11.86 -7.30 -33.86
C LEU A 204 -11.74 -6.60 -32.51
N ARG A 205 -11.53 -7.37 -31.44
CA ARG A 205 -11.25 -6.83 -30.11
C ARG A 205 -10.05 -5.88 -30.13
N LYS A 206 -8.92 -6.29 -30.73
CA LYS A 206 -7.72 -5.44 -30.83
C LYS A 206 -8.02 -4.12 -31.55
N ASN A 207 -8.79 -4.17 -32.63
CA ASN A 207 -9.22 -2.97 -33.34
C ASN A 207 -10.03 -2.04 -32.43
N PHE A 208 -10.97 -2.59 -31.67
CA PHE A 208 -11.77 -1.83 -30.71
C PHE A 208 -10.92 -1.15 -29.65
N ASP A 209 -9.93 -1.85 -29.09
CA ASP A 209 -8.98 -1.28 -28.13
C ASP A 209 -8.13 -0.16 -28.75
N THR A 210 -7.70 -0.29 -30.01
CA THR A 210 -7.01 0.77 -30.76
C THR A 210 -7.89 2.00 -30.95
N THR A 211 -9.12 1.82 -31.44
CA THR A 211 -10.07 2.93 -31.64
C THR A 211 -10.40 3.66 -30.35
N PHE A 212 -10.53 2.95 -29.24
CA PHE A 212 -10.76 3.59 -27.93
C PHE A 212 -9.55 4.44 -27.49
N GLY A 213 -8.33 3.96 -27.76
CA GLY A 213 -7.12 4.75 -27.54
C GLY A 213 -7.07 6.02 -28.39
N GLU A 214 -7.38 5.93 -29.69
CA GLU A 214 -7.43 7.08 -30.59
C GLU A 214 -8.46 8.14 -30.14
N ILE A 215 -9.64 7.71 -29.70
CA ILE A 215 -10.66 8.62 -29.14
C ILE A 215 -10.12 9.35 -27.91
N GLN A 216 -9.46 8.63 -27.00
CA GLN A 216 -8.91 9.23 -25.77
C GLN A 216 -7.83 10.26 -26.10
N GLN A 217 -6.90 9.94 -27.01
CA GLN A 217 -5.83 10.85 -27.43
C GLN A 217 -6.38 12.13 -28.08
N LEU A 218 -7.44 12.02 -28.89
CA LEU A 218 -8.09 13.18 -29.51
C LEU A 218 -8.74 14.10 -28.47
N LEU A 219 -9.39 13.54 -27.44
CA LEU A 219 -9.98 14.32 -26.36
C LEU A 219 -8.91 15.04 -25.54
N GLU A 220 -7.84 14.34 -25.15
CA GLU A 220 -6.72 14.92 -24.40
C GLU A 220 -5.99 16.00 -25.20
N SER A 221 -5.86 15.83 -26.52
CA SER A 221 -5.28 16.85 -27.41
C SER A 221 -6.20 18.06 -27.61
N SER A 222 -7.51 17.87 -27.50
CA SER A 222 -8.49 18.96 -27.64
C SER A 222 -8.57 19.80 -26.37
N ASP A 223 -8.49 19.17 -25.20
CA ASP A 223 -8.40 19.85 -23.89
C ASP A 223 -7.07 20.62 -23.73
N GLY A 224 -6.01 20.23 -24.45
CA GLY A 224 -4.74 20.99 -24.55
C GLY A 224 -4.75 22.16 -25.53
N THR A 225 -5.88 22.44 -26.19
CA THR A 225 -6.07 23.55 -27.13
C THR A 225 -7.19 24.48 -26.66
N GLU A 226 -7.06 25.01 -25.44
CA GLU A 226 -7.62 26.32 -25.17
C GLU A 226 -6.78 27.38 -25.91
N ASP A 227 -7.45 28.05 -26.84
CA ASP A 227 -7.00 29.18 -27.64
C ASP A 227 -6.28 30.27 -26.81
N PRO A 228 -5.06 30.74 -27.19
CA PRO A 228 -4.36 31.85 -26.52
C PRO A 228 -5.02 33.24 -26.71
N GLY A 229 -6.34 33.33 -26.89
CA GLY A 229 -6.92 34.48 -27.62
C GLY A 229 -8.36 34.89 -27.33
N SER A 230 -8.86 34.88 -26.10
CA SER A 230 -9.84 35.91 -25.70
C SER A 230 -10.10 35.96 -24.20
N GLY A 231 -9.54 36.97 -23.54
CA GLY A 231 -9.80 37.23 -22.13
C GLY A 231 -8.61 37.85 -21.44
N GLY A 232 -8.09 38.96 -21.98
CA GLY A 232 -7.27 39.86 -21.18
C GLY A 232 -8.10 40.37 -20.02
N ALA A 233 -8.08 39.66 -18.90
CA ALA A 233 -8.32 40.24 -17.59
C ALA A 233 -6.99 40.83 -17.17
N GLU A 234 -6.93 42.15 -17.26
CA GLU A 234 -5.85 42.98 -16.75
C GLU A 234 -5.39 42.51 -15.37
N LEU A 235 -4.07 42.44 -15.18
CA LEU A 235 -3.46 42.37 -13.85
C LEU A 235 -3.85 43.63 -13.09
N ASN A 236 -5.00 43.59 -12.41
CA ASN A 236 -5.31 44.53 -11.36
C ASN A 236 -4.53 44.09 -10.12
N GLU A 237 -3.40 44.75 -9.90
CA GLU A 237 -2.98 45.09 -8.55
C GLU A 237 -4.09 45.95 -7.92
N ALA A 238 -5.08 45.29 -7.31
CA ALA A 238 -6.14 45.94 -6.57
C ALA A 238 -6.32 45.22 -5.24
N GLU A 239 -5.87 45.92 -4.19
CA GLU A 239 -6.51 46.07 -2.88
C GLU A 239 -7.47 44.96 -2.44
N SER A 240 -7.09 44.35 -1.32
CA SER A 240 -7.94 43.61 -0.38
C SER A 240 -9.39 44.09 -0.38
N THR A 241 -10.24 43.36 -1.10
CA THR A 241 -11.69 43.40 -0.92
C THR A 241 -12.13 41.98 -0.67
N ASP A 242 -12.59 41.74 0.57
CA ASP A 242 -12.96 40.47 1.19
C ASP A 242 -14.19 39.83 0.50
N THR A 243 -14.01 39.41 -0.76
CA THR A 243 -15.03 38.70 -1.53
C THR A 243 -14.80 37.21 -1.33
N GLN A 244 -15.56 36.61 -0.43
CA GLN A 244 -15.44 35.18 -0.16
C GLN A 244 -15.96 34.38 -1.37
N VAL A 245 -15.09 33.56 -1.96
CA VAL A 245 -15.44 32.68 -3.10
C VAL A 245 -16.04 31.38 -2.56
N GLU A 246 -17.29 31.09 -2.88
CA GLU A 246 -17.96 29.82 -2.50
C GLU A 246 -17.27 28.61 -3.15
N ILE A 247 -17.30 27.47 -2.45
CA ILE A 247 -16.69 26.21 -2.93
C ILE A 247 -17.66 25.52 -3.91
N ASP A 248 -17.25 25.42 -5.16
CA ASP A 248 -17.82 24.52 -6.17
C ASP A 248 -16.69 23.78 -6.91
N SER A 249 -17.03 22.92 -7.88
CA SER A 249 -16.00 22.16 -8.61
C SER A 249 -15.06 23.04 -9.43
N ALA A 250 -15.52 24.18 -9.95
CA ALA A 250 -14.71 25.06 -10.78
C ALA A 250 -13.80 25.95 -9.92
N SER A 251 -14.33 26.55 -8.85
CA SER A 251 -13.55 27.36 -7.91
C SER A 251 -12.49 26.50 -7.19
N LEU A 252 -12.84 25.26 -6.84
CA LEU A 252 -11.89 24.31 -6.25
C LEU A 252 -10.79 23.88 -7.23
N LEU A 253 -11.12 23.64 -8.51
CA LEU A 253 -10.11 23.28 -9.51
C LEU A 253 -9.08 24.40 -9.68
N GLY A 254 -9.53 25.65 -9.85
CA GLY A 254 -8.64 26.80 -9.97
C GLY A 254 -7.75 27.00 -8.74
N PHE A 255 -8.31 26.81 -7.53
CA PHE A 255 -7.53 26.83 -6.29
C PHE A 255 -6.47 25.72 -6.27
N LEU A 256 -6.83 24.50 -6.65
CA LEU A 256 -5.91 23.35 -6.65
C LEU A 256 -4.74 23.53 -7.62
N GLU A 257 -5.00 24.03 -8.82
CA GLU A 257 -3.97 24.29 -9.83
C GLU A 257 -3.00 25.40 -9.41
N ALA A 258 -3.53 26.45 -8.77
CA ALA A 258 -2.71 27.53 -8.24
C ALA A 258 -1.86 27.09 -7.03
N GLN A 259 -2.44 26.30 -6.14
CA GLN A 259 -1.79 25.86 -4.90
C GLN A 259 -0.76 24.73 -5.12
N TYR A 260 -0.98 23.87 -6.12
CA TYR A 260 -0.17 22.68 -6.37
C TYR A 260 0.25 22.55 -7.84
N PRO A 261 1.04 23.51 -8.38
CA PRO A 261 1.37 23.56 -9.81
C PRO A 261 2.18 22.35 -10.30
N ASP A 262 2.95 21.71 -9.40
CA ASP A 262 3.81 20.56 -9.72
C ASP A 262 3.13 19.20 -9.52
N ALA A 263 1.85 19.17 -9.16
CA ALA A 263 1.09 17.95 -8.90
C ALA A 263 0.19 17.56 -10.09
N LEU A 264 -0.11 16.26 -10.23
CA LEU A 264 -0.96 15.79 -11.34
C LEU A 264 -2.37 16.37 -11.24
N PRO A 265 -2.98 16.79 -12.37
CA PRO A 265 -4.33 17.35 -12.36
C PRO A 265 -5.37 16.39 -11.80
N THR A 266 -6.31 16.93 -11.04
CA THR A 266 -7.43 16.19 -10.47
C THR A 266 -8.58 16.07 -11.47
N ARG A 267 -9.13 14.86 -11.65
CA ARG A 267 -10.31 14.63 -12.52
C ARG A 267 -11.64 14.96 -11.84
N ASP A 268 -12.68 15.27 -12.64
CA ASP A 268 -14.02 15.70 -12.20
C ASP A 268 -14.67 14.86 -11.09
N GLY A 269 -14.64 13.51 -11.20
CA GLY A 269 -15.23 12.63 -10.20
C GLY A 269 -14.57 12.75 -8.81
N THR A 270 -13.31 13.16 -8.77
CA THR A 270 -12.56 13.43 -7.55
C THR A 270 -12.92 14.79 -6.96
N LEU A 271 -13.19 15.80 -7.80
CA LEU A 271 -13.58 17.13 -7.33
C LEU A 271 -14.91 17.08 -6.56
N ALA A 272 -15.91 16.38 -7.08
CA ALA A 272 -17.19 16.20 -6.38
C ALA A 272 -17.03 15.50 -5.01
N TRP A 273 -16.09 14.56 -4.90
CA TRP A 273 -15.74 13.92 -3.64
C TRP A 273 -15.04 14.87 -2.68
N LEU A 274 -14.08 15.67 -3.15
CA LEU A 274 -13.40 16.69 -2.35
C LEU A 274 -14.35 17.76 -1.81
N VAL A 275 -15.30 18.22 -2.62
CA VAL A 275 -16.32 19.19 -2.16
C VAL A 275 -17.06 18.63 -0.94
N ARG A 276 -17.51 17.36 -0.99
CA ARG A 276 -18.15 16.71 0.16
C ARG A 276 -17.24 16.59 1.39
N ILE A 277 -15.93 16.40 1.18
CA ILE A 277 -14.94 16.39 2.25
C ILE A 277 -14.83 17.78 2.90
N LEU A 278 -14.75 18.84 2.09
CA LEU A 278 -14.66 20.22 2.56
C LEU A 278 -15.93 20.64 3.30
N GLU A 279 -17.11 20.28 2.79
CA GLU A 279 -18.40 20.47 3.46
C GLU A 279 -18.43 19.78 4.84
N ALA A 280 -17.97 18.53 4.92
CA ALA A 280 -17.95 17.77 6.18
C ALA A 280 -16.99 18.37 7.23
N VAL A 281 -15.92 19.02 6.78
CA VAL A 281 -14.99 19.77 7.65
C VAL A 281 -15.59 21.11 8.10
N GLY A 282 -16.57 21.62 7.35
CA GLY A 282 -17.27 22.87 7.60
C GLY A 282 -16.72 24.06 6.80
N PHE A 283 -16.02 23.80 5.69
CA PHE A 283 -15.59 24.86 4.77
C PHE A 283 -16.69 25.12 3.73
N SER A 284 -16.95 26.40 3.53
CA SER A 284 -17.93 26.93 2.59
C SER A 284 -17.28 27.83 1.52
N THR A 285 -16.08 28.35 1.81
CA THR A 285 -15.37 29.28 0.91
C THR A 285 -13.89 28.91 0.73
N ILE A 286 -13.30 29.28 -0.41
CA ILE A 286 -11.88 29.04 -0.72
C ILE A 286 -10.96 29.72 0.32
N ASN A 287 -11.33 30.92 0.77
CA ASN A 287 -10.58 31.65 1.77
C ASN A 287 -10.47 30.92 3.12
N GLU A 288 -11.48 30.13 3.51
CA GLU A 288 -11.41 29.31 4.72
C GLU A 288 -10.40 28.16 4.58
N ILE A 289 -10.27 27.60 3.37
CA ILE A 289 -9.26 26.59 3.05
C ILE A 289 -7.87 27.23 3.16
N GLU A 290 -7.64 28.35 2.47
CA GLU A 290 -6.37 29.10 2.51
C GLU A 290 -5.98 29.47 3.95
N ALA A 291 -6.91 29.99 4.73
CA ALA A 291 -6.68 30.33 6.14
C ALA A 291 -6.28 29.09 6.95
N SER A 292 -6.93 27.94 6.73
CA SER A 292 -6.58 26.69 7.41
C SER A 292 -5.21 26.14 7.00
N LEU A 293 -4.76 26.44 5.77
CA LEU A 293 -3.47 25.98 5.24
C LEU A 293 -2.33 26.99 5.43
N SER A 294 -2.62 28.21 5.88
CA SER A 294 -1.65 29.32 6.01
C SER A 294 -0.36 29.00 6.80
N ASN A 295 -0.42 28.04 7.74
CA ASN A 295 0.73 27.61 8.55
C ASN A 295 1.29 26.24 8.13
N ILE A 296 0.82 25.68 7.01
CA ILE A 296 1.27 24.40 6.47
C ILE A 296 2.31 24.63 5.39
N ASP A 297 3.49 24.08 5.64
CA ASP A 297 4.51 23.90 4.60
C ASP A 297 4.14 22.66 3.78
N SER A 298 3.45 22.88 2.66
CA SER A 298 2.96 21.80 1.79
C SER A 298 4.08 20.96 1.20
N GLU A 299 5.23 21.58 0.86
CA GLU A 299 6.40 20.85 0.37
C GLU A 299 7.00 19.97 1.48
N HIS A 300 7.02 20.46 2.72
CA HIS A 300 7.41 19.63 3.84
C HIS A 300 6.45 18.45 4.03
N VAL A 301 5.13 18.69 4.01
CA VAL A 301 4.12 17.62 4.10
C VAL A 301 4.36 16.59 2.99
N ALA A 302 4.49 17.01 1.74
CA ALA A 302 4.76 16.12 0.61
C ALA A 302 6.03 15.28 0.80
N SER A 303 7.12 15.89 1.28
CA SER A 303 8.37 15.17 1.56
C SER A 303 8.21 14.08 2.63
N LEU A 304 7.28 14.26 3.58
CA LEU A 304 7.00 13.30 4.65
C LEU A 304 6.12 12.15 4.19
N MET A 305 5.29 12.40 3.18
CA MET A 305 4.37 11.41 2.67
C MET A 305 5.06 10.34 1.83
N ASP A 306 6.31 10.56 1.40
CA ASP A 306 7.14 9.59 0.68
C ASP A 306 6.32 8.92 -0.43
N TYR A 307 5.73 9.77 -1.28
CA TYR A 307 4.92 9.31 -2.39
C TYR A 307 5.83 8.50 -3.30
N GLN A 308 5.41 7.28 -3.62
CA GLN A 308 6.14 6.48 -4.58
C GLN A 308 6.03 7.08 -6.01
N PHE A 309 5.12 8.04 -6.23
CA PHE A 309 4.75 8.64 -7.52
C PHE A 309 4.32 10.10 -7.36
N GLU A 310 4.27 10.83 -8.47
CA GLU A 310 3.71 12.19 -8.49
C GLU A 310 2.26 12.18 -7.95
N PRO A 311 1.99 12.89 -6.84
CA PRO A 311 0.66 12.94 -6.25
C PRO A 311 -0.27 13.82 -7.10
N THR A 312 -1.58 13.59 -7.00
CA THR A 312 -2.57 14.51 -7.57
C THR A 312 -2.73 15.77 -6.73
N THR A 313 -3.21 16.86 -7.32
CA THR A 313 -3.58 18.08 -6.58
C THR A 313 -4.58 17.77 -5.45
N ALA A 314 -5.53 16.86 -5.68
CA ALA A 314 -6.46 16.38 -4.67
C ALA A 314 -5.78 15.64 -3.52
N ARG A 315 -4.80 14.79 -3.84
CA ARG A 315 -4.02 14.05 -2.83
C ARG A 315 -3.22 15.01 -1.96
N ARG A 316 -2.57 16.01 -2.58
CA ARG A 316 -1.83 17.07 -1.88
C ARG A 316 -2.74 17.84 -0.93
N LEU A 317 -3.90 18.30 -1.39
CA LEU A 317 -4.88 19.00 -0.55
C LEU A 317 -5.36 18.14 0.63
N ASP A 318 -5.71 16.87 0.36
CA ASP A 318 -6.17 15.92 1.37
C ASP A 318 -5.10 15.60 2.43
N ASP A 319 -3.81 15.68 2.09
CA ASP A 319 -2.70 15.52 3.04
C ASP A 319 -2.36 16.81 3.81
N ASP A 320 -2.45 17.97 3.16
CA ASP A 320 -2.27 19.27 3.83
C ASP A 320 -3.39 19.56 4.83
N LEU A 321 -4.64 19.25 4.46
CA LEU A 321 -5.79 19.32 5.38
C LEU A 321 -5.64 18.35 6.54
N LEU A 322 -5.14 17.14 6.28
CA LEU A 322 -4.82 16.16 7.32
C LEU A 322 -3.71 16.68 8.25
N ALA A 323 -2.70 17.37 7.71
CA ALA A 323 -1.64 18.00 8.48
C ALA A 323 -2.15 19.15 9.36
N ALA A 324 -3.02 20.00 8.81
CA ALA A 324 -3.60 21.15 9.50
C ALA A 324 -4.56 20.75 10.63
N LEU A 325 -5.44 19.79 10.36
CA LEU A 325 -6.59 19.49 11.22
C LEU A 325 -6.43 18.20 12.03
N GLY A 326 -5.43 17.36 11.70
CA GLY A 326 -5.07 16.17 12.47
C GLY A 326 -6.24 15.21 12.71
N GLU A 327 -6.43 14.79 13.97
CA GLU A 327 -7.48 13.85 14.37
C GLU A 327 -8.90 14.37 14.09
N ARG A 328 -9.10 15.70 14.10
CA ARG A 328 -10.41 16.29 13.75
C ARG A 328 -10.78 15.99 12.30
N TYR A 329 -9.80 16.04 11.40
CA TYR A 329 -10.01 15.68 9.99
C TYR A 329 -10.46 14.23 9.85
N ILE A 330 -9.80 13.32 10.58
CA ILE A 330 -10.11 11.90 10.57
C ILE A 330 -11.52 11.65 11.09
N ALA A 331 -11.89 12.26 12.21
CA ALA A 331 -13.21 12.08 12.81
C ALA A 331 -14.36 12.53 11.88
N LEU A 332 -14.14 13.59 11.10
CA LEU A 332 -15.16 14.15 10.20
C LEU A 332 -15.21 13.47 8.83
N THR A 333 -14.09 12.95 8.34
CA THR A 333 -13.96 12.48 6.95
C THR A 333 -13.65 10.99 6.82
N GLY A 334 -13.26 10.33 7.92
CA GLY A 334 -12.97 8.90 7.98
C GLY A 334 -14.20 8.03 7.68
N PRO A 335 -15.26 8.14 8.50
CA PRO A 335 -16.46 7.33 8.34
C PRO A 335 -17.34 7.80 7.17
N GLY A 336 -17.71 6.90 6.26
CA GLY A 336 -18.75 7.14 5.25
C GLY A 336 -18.38 8.09 4.09
N LEU A 337 -17.22 8.73 4.14
CA LEU A 337 -16.71 9.61 3.10
C LEU A 337 -15.46 9.06 2.38
N GLY A 338 -15.10 7.79 2.58
CA GLY A 338 -14.14 7.12 1.69
C GLY A 338 -14.77 6.79 0.33
N ARG A 339 -13.92 6.66 -0.69
CA ARG A 339 -14.38 6.35 -2.06
C ARG A 339 -15.08 5.00 -2.14
N GLY A 340 -16.25 4.99 -2.77
CA GLY A 340 -17.11 3.81 -2.82
C GLY A 340 -17.76 3.47 -1.47
N GLY A 341 -17.91 4.44 -0.56
CA GLY A 341 -18.62 4.26 0.72
C GLY A 341 -17.81 3.52 1.79
N ARG A 342 -16.50 3.34 1.58
CA ARG A 342 -15.61 2.64 2.51
C ARG A 342 -15.13 3.56 3.63
N ASP A 343 -14.78 2.95 4.76
CA ASP A 343 -14.16 3.65 5.88
C ASP A 343 -12.69 3.96 5.55
N ARG A 344 -12.33 5.24 5.54
CA ARG A 344 -10.95 5.70 5.28
C ARG A 344 -10.17 6.04 6.56
N THR A 345 -10.74 5.82 7.74
CA THR A 345 -10.17 6.20 9.05
C THR A 345 -8.74 5.67 9.22
N GLN A 346 -8.52 4.37 9.02
CA GLN A 346 -7.23 3.74 9.28
C GLN A 346 -6.13 4.21 8.30
N LEU A 347 -6.50 4.49 7.05
CA LEU A 347 -5.62 5.09 6.05
C LEU A 347 -5.20 6.50 6.47
N LEU A 348 -6.16 7.34 6.90
CA LEU A 348 -5.88 8.69 7.38
C LEU A 348 -5.01 8.67 8.65
N GLU A 349 -5.25 7.76 9.59
CA GLU A 349 -4.43 7.61 10.80
C GLU A 349 -2.97 7.25 10.45
N TRP A 350 -2.79 6.34 9.50
CA TRP A 350 -1.45 5.98 9.02
C TRP A 350 -0.74 7.15 8.36
N ARG A 351 -1.45 7.91 7.52
CA ARG A 351 -0.94 9.11 6.86
C ARG A 351 -0.59 10.20 7.88
N LEU A 352 -1.44 10.41 8.89
CA LEU A 352 -1.18 11.36 9.98
C LEU A 352 0.05 10.96 10.79
N ARG A 353 0.31 9.65 10.96
CA ARG A 353 1.56 9.16 11.55
C ARG A 353 2.78 9.57 10.70
N ARG A 354 2.71 9.50 9.36
CA ARG A 354 3.79 9.99 8.47
C ARG A 354 4.03 11.49 8.61
N VAL A 355 2.97 12.29 8.50
CA VAL A 355 3.03 13.77 8.67
C VAL A 355 3.62 14.15 10.03
N ARG A 356 3.36 13.37 11.08
CA ARG A 356 3.93 13.61 12.41
C ARG A 356 5.34 13.02 12.62
N LYS A 357 5.98 12.48 11.59
CA LYS A 357 7.24 11.70 11.66
C LYS A 357 7.18 10.56 12.68
N LYS A 358 5.98 10.04 12.94
CA LYS A 358 5.71 8.88 13.80
C LYS A 358 5.58 7.60 12.98
N ILE A 359 6.50 7.38 12.03
CA ILE A 359 6.64 6.07 11.40
C ILE A 359 7.38 5.18 12.40
N PHE A 360 6.66 4.19 12.94
CA PHE A 360 7.19 3.24 13.90
C PHE A 360 7.74 2.04 13.12
N ILE A 361 9.00 2.12 12.69
CA ILE A 361 9.68 1.05 11.91
C ILE A 361 10.93 0.52 12.61
N TYR A 362 11.25 1.05 13.79
CA TYR A 362 12.41 0.62 14.56
C TYR A 362 11.98 -0.34 15.65
N GLU A 363 12.73 -1.43 15.79
CA GLU A 363 12.58 -2.40 16.87
C GLU A 363 13.91 -2.49 17.62
N VAL A 364 13.85 -2.72 18.93
CA VAL A 364 15.04 -2.95 19.78
C VAL A 364 14.88 -4.32 20.41
N THR A 365 15.77 -5.25 20.05
CA THR A 365 15.78 -6.61 20.59
C THR A 365 16.94 -6.78 21.57
N GLY A 366 16.71 -7.54 22.65
CA GLY A 366 17.67 -7.69 23.76
C GLY A 366 17.30 -6.90 25.03
N ASP A 367 16.24 -6.08 24.99
CA ASP A 367 15.58 -5.50 26.17
C ASP A 367 14.11 -5.96 26.23
N PRO A 368 13.70 -6.77 27.23
CA PRO A 368 12.33 -7.24 27.40
C PRO A 368 11.27 -6.12 27.46
N ARG A 369 11.65 -4.88 27.83
CA ARG A 369 10.74 -3.74 27.88
C ARG A 369 10.38 -3.22 26.49
N LEU A 370 11.19 -3.52 25.49
CA LEU A 370 11.10 -2.99 24.13
C LEU A 370 10.77 -4.08 23.09
N GLU A 371 10.77 -5.35 23.49
CA GLU A 371 10.28 -6.46 22.67
C GLU A 371 8.86 -6.18 22.14
N ASP A 372 8.64 -6.54 20.88
CA ASP A 372 7.41 -6.33 20.10
C ASP A 372 6.93 -4.87 19.96
N LYS A 373 7.74 -3.88 20.37
CA LYS A 373 7.40 -2.45 20.22
C LYS A 373 8.05 -1.85 19.00
N HIS A 374 7.20 -1.28 18.14
CA HIS A 374 7.64 -0.44 17.04
C HIS A 374 7.81 1.00 17.51
N LEU A 375 8.97 1.59 17.22
CA LEU A 375 9.41 2.90 17.69
C LEU A 375 9.80 3.81 16.51
N SER A 376 9.78 5.13 16.73
CA SER A 376 10.32 6.10 15.79
C SER A 376 11.82 6.26 16.05
N ALA A 377 12.60 6.74 15.08
CA ALA A 377 14.04 6.93 15.23
C ALA A 377 14.42 7.72 16.50
N ALA A 378 13.73 8.86 16.75
CA ALA A 378 13.95 9.67 17.94
C ALA A 378 13.53 8.98 19.25
N ARG A 379 12.55 8.07 19.20
CA ARG A 379 12.17 7.27 20.38
C ARG A 379 13.18 6.15 20.62
N THR A 380 13.61 5.45 19.58
CA THR A 380 14.68 4.43 19.64
C THR A 380 15.95 5.02 20.24
N PHE A 381 16.42 6.17 19.73
CA PHE A 381 17.56 6.89 20.31
C PHE A 381 17.41 7.13 21.81
N ARG A 382 16.22 7.57 22.26
CA ARG A 382 15.96 7.83 23.67
C ARG A 382 15.96 6.57 24.54
N GLU A 383 15.41 5.47 24.04
CA GLU A 383 15.43 4.20 24.78
C GLU A 383 16.83 3.58 24.80
N VAL A 384 17.61 3.71 23.72
CA VAL A 384 19.02 3.30 23.68
C VAL A 384 19.87 4.15 24.64
N ALA A 385 19.66 5.47 24.70
CA ALA A 385 20.34 6.33 25.67
C ALA A 385 20.01 5.94 27.13
N ARG A 386 18.75 5.56 27.39
CA ARG A 386 18.36 5.00 28.68
C ARG A 386 19.08 3.70 28.99
N LEU A 387 19.13 2.78 28.02
CA LEU A 387 19.79 1.49 28.18
C LEU A 387 21.28 1.66 28.51
N VAL A 388 22.00 2.48 27.74
CA VAL A 388 23.42 2.79 28.03
C VAL A 388 23.58 3.37 29.43
N ALA A 389 22.68 4.26 29.83
CA ALA A 389 22.74 4.89 31.14
C ALA A 389 22.47 3.94 32.31
N GLU A 390 21.56 2.99 32.14
CA GLU A 390 21.23 1.96 33.15
C GLU A 390 22.31 0.88 33.22
N GLU A 391 22.95 0.54 32.09
CA GLU A 391 23.95 -0.53 32.01
C GLU A 391 25.38 -0.09 32.34
N LEU A 392 25.78 1.11 31.90
CA LEU A 392 27.16 1.62 32.04
C LEU A 392 27.26 2.84 32.96
N GLY A 393 26.16 3.58 33.13
CA GLY A 393 26.08 4.78 33.95
C GLY A 393 25.69 6.03 33.15
N LEU A 394 25.15 7.04 33.86
CA LEU A 394 24.61 8.25 33.24
C LEU A 394 25.62 8.99 32.34
N SER A 395 26.90 9.03 32.74
CA SER A 395 27.96 9.73 32.02
C SER A 395 28.28 9.10 30.67
N ASP A 396 28.14 7.78 30.55
CA ASP A 396 28.45 7.01 29.34
C ASP A 396 27.37 7.19 28.25
N ALA A 397 26.16 7.61 28.65
CA ALA A 397 25.09 7.96 27.73
C ALA A 397 25.17 9.40 27.19
N VAL A 398 26.07 10.25 27.74
CA VAL A 398 26.16 11.68 27.36
C VAL A 398 26.72 11.83 25.95
N ILE A 399 26.02 12.59 25.12
CA ILE A 399 26.46 13.00 23.79
C ILE A 399 26.26 14.49 23.65
N THR A 400 27.35 15.22 23.41
CA THR A 400 27.37 16.68 23.26
C THR A 400 26.23 17.17 22.37
N GLY A 401 25.34 17.98 22.93
CA GLY A 401 24.21 18.60 22.22
C GLY A 401 22.98 17.70 21.99
N ALA A 402 23.02 16.41 22.32
CA ALA A 402 21.94 15.44 22.06
C ALA A 402 21.47 14.64 23.29
N VAL A 403 22.37 14.31 24.22
CA VAL A 403 22.07 13.72 25.54
C VAL A 403 22.90 14.43 26.60
N SER A 404 22.27 14.90 27.67
CA SER A 404 22.92 15.68 28.72
C SER A 404 22.34 15.38 30.11
N LEU A 405 23.12 15.59 31.17
CA LEU A 405 22.65 15.51 32.56
C LEU A 405 21.77 16.69 32.95
N THR A 406 21.89 17.82 32.25
CA THR A 406 21.06 19.02 32.44
C THR A 406 20.38 19.43 31.13
N GLU A 407 19.25 20.12 31.21
CA GLU A 407 18.50 20.55 30.01
C GLU A 407 19.33 21.53 29.16
N GLU A 408 20.12 22.40 29.79
CA GLU A 408 20.94 23.43 29.13
C GLU A 408 22.14 22.86 28.35
N GLY A 409 22.49 21.59 28.58
CA GLY A 409 23.58 20.92 27.84
C GLY A 409 23.17 20.39 26.47
N LEU A 410 21.89 20.48 26.10
CA LEU A 410 21.41 20.17 24.76
C LEU A 410 21.63 21.35 23.81
N ASN A 411 21.59 21.08 22.50
CA ASN A 411 21.61 22.16 21.52
C ASN A 411 20.44 23.14 21.76
N PRO A 412 20.63 24.47 21.62
CA PRO A 412 19.58 25.45 21.92
C PRO A 412 18.29 25.29 21.11
N SER A 413 18.38 24.69 19.92
CA SER A 413 17.25 24.37 19.05
C SER A 413 16.60 23.01 19.35
N ALA A 414 17.13 22.23 20.30
CA ALA A 414 16.64 20.91 20.63
C ALA A 414 15.39 20.97 21.51
N ARG A 415 14.39 20.13 21.19
CA ARG A 415 13.26 19.88 22.07
C ARG A 415 13.66 18.84 23.11
N ALA A 416 13.93 19.31 24.32
CA ALA A 416 14.38 18.49 25.44
C ALA A 416 13.26 17.56 25.95
N ARG A 417 13.63 16.34 26.34
CA ARG A 417 12.74 15.43 27.06
C ARG A 417 13.50 14.72 28.17
N LYS A 418 12.94 14.79 29.37
CA LYS A 418 13.45 14.10 30.54
C LYS A 418 13.22 12.59 30.44
N VAL A 419 14.26 11.82 30.76
CA VAL A 419 14.31 10.36 30.80
C VAL A 419 14.82 9.96 32.18
N SER A 420 13.96 9.34 32.98
CA SER A 420 14.33 8.84 34.30
C SER A 420 14.84 7.40 34.21
N THR A 421 15.99 7.13 34.82
CA THR A 421 16.64 5.82 34.93
C THR A 421 16.74 5.40 36.40
N SER A 422 17.31 4.22 36.68
CA SER A 422 17.64 3.78 38.04
C SER A 422 18.63 4.71 38.75
N ASP A 423 19.57 5.28 38.00
CA ASP A 423 20.73 6.00 38.52
C ASP A 423 20.59 7.53 38.47
N GLY A 424 19.54 8.03 37.81
CA GLY A 424 19.18 9.44 37.80
C GLY A 424 18.41 9.86 36.54
N ASP A 425 18.38 11.16 36.28
CA ASP A 425 17.66 11.72 35.14
C ASP A 425 18.62 12.17 34.03
N LEU A 426 18.19 11.96 32.78
CA LEU A 426 18.85 12.44 31.56
C LEU A 426 17.90 13.33 30.77
N TRP A 427 18.47 14.27 30.03
CA TRP A 427 17.76 15.08 29.04
C TRP A 427 18.19 14.65 27.65
N VAL A 428 17.23 14.30 26.80
CA VAL A 428 17.45 13.78 25.46
C VAL A 428 16.74 14.65 24.42
N ALA A 429 17.44 15.01 23.34
CA ALA A 429 16.86 15.75 22.22
C ALA A 429 15.84 14.89 21.45
N THR A 430 14.67 15.45 21.13
CA THR A 430 13.55 14.69 20.51
C THR A 430 13.13 15.14 19.11
N ASN A 431 13.55 16.32 18.67
CA ASN A 431 13.29 16.86 17.34
C ASN A 431 14.43 16.51 16.36
N LEU A 432 14.92 15.28 16.41
CA LEU A 432 15.98 14.79 15.53
C LEU A 432 15.37 14.30 14.21
N ASN A 433 16.07 14.58 13.10
CA ASN A 433 15.78 13.92 11.83
C ASN A 433 16.26 12.45 11.88
N ARG A 434 15.83 11.63 10.92
CA ARG A 434 16.11 10.19 10.89
C ARG A 434 17.61 9.89 10.90
N SER A 435 18.36 10.50 9.98
CA SER A 435 19.79 10.23 9.80
C SER A 435 20.59 10.60 11.05
N GLU A 436 20.25 11.71 11.69
CA GLU A 436 20.92 12.15 12.92
C GLU A 436 20.58 11.23 14.10
N ALA A 437 19.33 10.79 14.21
CA ALA A 437 18.94 9.81 15.23
C ALA A 437 19.66 8.47 15.02
N GLU A 438 19.77 7.97 13.79
CA GLU A 438 20.50 6.73 13.47
C GLU A 438 21.99 6.84 13.82
N ARG A 439 22.64 7.96 13.44
CA ARG A 439 24.04 8.24 13.79
C ARG A 439 24.29 8.22 15.31
N LEU A 440 23.37 8.82 16.06
CA LEU A 440 23.46 8.88 17.52
C LEU A 440 23.16 7.52 18.18
N ILE A 441 22.25 6.73 17.61
CA ILE A 441 22.00 5.35 18.05
C ILE A 441 23.24 4.49 17.87
N GLU A 442 23.87 4.53 16.69
CA GLU A 442 25.10 3.80 16.40
C GLU A 442 26.21 4.14 17.40
N GLN A 443 26.39 5.44 17.69
CA GLN A 443 27.37 5.91 18.67
C GLN A 443 27.12 5.33 20.08
N LEU A 444 25.86 5.30 20.53
CA LEU A 444 25.49 4.74 21.83
C LEU A 444 25.61 3.21 21.90
N LEU A 445 25.20 2.51 20.84
CA LEU A 445 25.35 1.04 20.80
C LEU A 445 26.81 0.62 20.74
N GLY A 446 27.67 1.41 20.08
CA GLY A 446 29.10 1.14 19.99
C GLY A 446 29.82 1.12 21.35
N VAL A 447 29.30 1.83 22.37
CA VAL A 447 29.86 1.80 23.73
C VAL A 447 29.24 0.72 24.61
N LEU A 448 28.07 0.18 24.23
CA LEU A 448 27.32 -0.79 25.01
C LEU A 448 27.92 -2.20 24.90
N THR A 449 28.80 -2.57 25.84
CA THR A 449 29.54 -3.86 25.78
C THR A 449 29.01 -4.92 26.75
N SER A 450 28.15 -4.55 27.70
CA SER A 450 27.64 -5.44 28.75
C SER A 450 26.46 -6.32 28.29
N VAL A 451 25.68 -5.85 27.30
CA VAL A 451 24.47 -6.51 26.83
C VAL A 451 24.43 -6.49 25.30
N HIS A 452 23.95 -7.58 24.71
CA HIS A 452 23.74 -7.68 23.27
C HIS A 452 22.40 -7.05 22.90
N ILE A 453 22.44 -5.85 22.31
CA ILE A 453 21.27 -5.12 21.82
C ILE A 453 21.38 -5.00 20.30
N THR A 454 20.30 -5.36 19.61
CA THR A 454 20.16 -5.17 18.17
C THR A 454 19.06 -4.16 17.90
N VAL A 455 19.34 -3.17 17.06
CA VAL A 455 18.36 -2.23 16.52
C VAL A 455 18.05 -2.61 15.08
N ARG A 456 16.77 -2.91 14.81
CA ARG A 456 16.28 -3.26 13.48
C ARG A 456 15.47 -2.11 12.89
N ARG A 457 15.49 -1.97 11.57
CA ARG A 457 14.67 -1.05 10.81
C ARG A 457 13.92 -1.83 9.73
N ALA A 458 12.59 -1.79 9.78
CA ALA A 458 11.72 -2.50 8.84
C ALA A 458 12.07 -4.00 8.69
N GLY A 459 12.43 -4.65 9.79
CA GLY A 459 12.81 -6.07 9.82
C GLY A 459 14.29 -6.36 9.53
N GLU A 460 15.07 -5.40 9.05
CA GLU A 460 16.51 -5.57 8.80
C GLU A 460 17.34 -5.08 9.99
N THR A 461 18.39 -5.82 10.36
CA THR A 461 19.36 -5.37 11.36
C THR A 461 20.10 -4.14 10.84
N LEU A 462 19.99 -3.03 11.57
CA LEU A 462 20.65 -1.77 11.24
C LEU A 462 21.95 -1.60 12.04
N PHE A 463 21.87 -1.78 13.36
CA PHE A 463 23.01 -1.66 14.28
C PHE A 463 22.96 -2.76 15.33
N GLU A 464 24.14 -3.22 15.78
CA GLU A 464 24.30 -4.19 16.86
C GLU A 464 25.37 -3.70 17.83
N SER A 465 25.13 -3.90 19.12
CA SER A 465 26.15 -3.64 20.13
C SER A 465 27.26 -4.69 20.06
N PRO A 466 28.52 -4.36 20.43
CA PRO A 466 29.62 -5.31 20.42
C PRO A 466 29.33 -6.51 21.32
N ALA A 467 29.57 -7.74 20.83
CA ALA A 467 29.42 -8.95 21.62
C ALA A 467 30.26 -8.89 22.91
N SER A 468 29.64 -9.21 24.05
CA SER A 468 30.34 -9.32 25.35
C SER A 468 31.49 -10.32 25.24
N ALA A 469 32.73 -9.83 25.31
CA ALA A 469 33.91 -10.66 25.48
C ALA A 469 33.98 -11.19 26.92
N SER A 470 33.18 -12.20 27.25
CA SER A 470 33.39 -13.03 28.44
C SER A 470 32.81 -14.42 28.26
N GLY A 471 33.67 -15.42 28.01
CA GLY A 471 33.22 -16.82 27.99
C GLY A 471 34.17 -17.93 27.52
N GLU A 472 35.25 -17.68 26.78
CA GLU A 472 36.24 -18.73 26.45
C GLU A 472 37.63 -18.38 27.01
N ARG A 473 37.83 -18.71 28.29
CA ARG A 473 39.19 -18.91 28.82
C ARG A 473 39.64 -20.30 28.41
N VAL A 474 40.54 -20.32 27.43
CA VAL A 474 41.71 -21.20 27.30
C VAL A 474 41.85 -22.20 28.46
N SER A 475 41.44 -23.45 28.24
CA SER A 475 41.75 -24.60 29.10
C SER A 475 42.55 -25.68 28.36
N GLU A 476 43.27 -25.33 27.30
CA GLU A 476 44.31 -26.17 26.73
C GLU A 476 45.65 -25.47 26.95
N LEU A 477 46.37 -25.84 28.04
CA LEU A 477 47.84 -25.85 28.14
C LEU A 477 48.43 -26.13 29.54
N LEU A 478 47.78 -26.87 30.45
CA LEU A 478 48.46 -27.36 31.66
C LEU A 478 47.94 -28.74 32.10
N ASP A 479 48.26 -29.77 31.31
CA ASP A 479 48.31 -31.17 31.76
C ASP A 479 49.57 -31.85 31.16
N GLU A 480 50.72 -31.21 31.40
CA GLU A 480 52.03 -31.85 31.48
C GLU A 480 52.82 -31.09 32.55
N PHE A 481 52.72 -31.54 33.81
CA PHE A 481 53.77 -31.69 34.83
C PHE A 481 53.19 -31.86 36.24
#